data_AF-A0A2G5SI69-F1
#
_entry.id   AF-A0A2G5SI69-F1
#
_cell.length_a   1.000
_cell.length_b   1.000
_cell.length_c   1.000
_cell.angle_alpha   90.00
_cell.angle_beta   90.00
_cell.angle_gamma   90.00
#
_symmetry.space_group_name_H-M   'P 1'
#
loop_
_entity.id
_entity.type
_entity.pdbx_description
1 polymer ?
#
loop_
_entity_poly.entity_id
_entity_poly.type
_entity_poly.pdbx_seq_one_letter_code
_entity_poly.pdbx_strand_id
1 'polypeptide(L)'
;MLIRILKLPRVVQNEIIKESECRSMFFLSCCSQKMKELVRGASLKPLYIKYRLDPSPYVSVLVCFEQQEEMLAIALKKPQLLTNGITMVKIADLQFQGRYQKTDDGALYLQYLEPNREDDSVLISLQDHVDALFPNVSRISLTCMHPSVIPRSRQIRNVTDILLTSHPITTDLSTDHIEHLLAIHRNTKSFYANGQISAVELLDSSPFLHLDMFSCWAAGNVFFLVLRKFTGRWLHLIYCINNVDTCPLEELLETWRTRRTHENLRGVRLSLGHQVNVPELIYRFNLQKWNPARRPRYYTNVPKINHVEYGDMFDKSGKMDTSEFYDIQQIDTGKWASIHIAQSTNGTAAKFCVWDL
;
A
#
# COMPACT_ATOMS: atom_id res chain seq x y z
N MET A 1 9.05 9.92 -38.87
CA MET A 1 8.52 8.68 -39.48
C MET A 1 7.27 8.27 -38.70
N LEU A 2 6.09 8.25 -39.32
CA LEU A 2 4.82 7.90 -38.66
C LEU A 2 4.59 6.40 -38.80
N ILE A 3 4.86 5.61 -37.76
CA ILE A 3 4.57 4.17 -37.76
C ILE A 3 3.06 4.00 -37.69
N ARG A 4 2.44 3.41 -38.72
CA ARG A 4 1.02 3.05 -38.71
C ARG A 4 0.84 1.70 -38.02
N ILE A 5 0.89 1.67 -36.68
CA ILE A 5 0.80 0.45 -35.86
C ILE A 5 -0.33 -0.47 -36.33
N LEU A 6 -1.53 0.09 -36.58
CA LEU A 6 -2.71 -0.66 -37.01
C LEU A 6 -2.58 -1.38 -38.36
N LYS A 7 -1.57 -1.06 -39.18
CA LYS A 7 -1.28 -1.77 -40.45
C LYS A 7 -0.32 -2.93 -40.31
N LEU A 8 0.35 -3.07 -39.16
CA LEU A 8 1.30 -4.14 -38.92
C LEU A 8 0.55 -5.47 -38.66
N PRO A 9 1.19 -6.64 -38.85
CA PRO A 9 0.62 -7.91 -38.44
C PRO A 9 0.28 -7.92 -36.93
N ARG A 10 -0.81 -8.62 -36.55
CA ARG A 10 -1.31 -8.64 -35.15
C ARG A 10 -0.24 -9.05 -34.13
N VAL A 11 0.62 -9.99 -34.49
CA VAL A 11 1.74 -10.43 -33.63
C VAL A 11 2.71 -9.28 -33.37
N VAL A 12 3.11 -8.55 -34.42
CA VAL A 12 3.99 -7.39 -34.30
C VAL A 12 3.32 -6.28 -33.49
N GLN A 13 2.02 -6.05 -33.70
CA GLN A 13 1.26 -5.08 -32.90
C GLN A 13 1.28 -5.43 -31.41
N ASN A 14 1.04 -6.70 -31.05
CA ASN A 14 1.04 -7.15 -29.66
C ASN A 14 2.42 -7.00 -29.01
N GLU A 15 3.49 -7.36 -29.71
CA GLU A 15 4.85 -7.21 -29.18
C GLU A 15 5.22 -5.73 -28.99
N ILE A 16 4.84 -4.85 -29.93
CA ILE A 16 5.02 -3.39 -29.74
C ILE A 16 4.32 -2.91 -28.47
N ILE A 17 3.09 -3.36 -28.20
CA ILE A 17 2.37 -2.96 -26.98
C ILE A 17 3.08 -3.50 -25.73
N LYS A 18 3.48 -4.77 -25.69
CA LYS A 18 4.13 -5.37 -24.51
C LYS A 18 5.45 -4.69 -24.16
N GLU A 19 6.20 -4.27 -25.17
CA GLU A 19 7.49 -3.57 -25.01
C GLU A 19 7.33 -2.05 -24.84
N SER A 20 6.10 -1.51 -24.95
CA SER A 20 5.85 -0.08 -24.78
C SER A 20 5.79 0.29 -23.31
N GLU A 21 6.27 1.50 -22.99
CA GLU A 21 6.05 2.11 -21.68
C GLU A 21 4.55 2.18 -21.35
N CYS A 22 4.20 1.96 -20.07
CA CYS A 22 2.82 2.00 -19.59
C CYS A 22 2.08 3.28 -20.00
N ARG A 23 2.79 4.41 -19.92
CA ARG A 23 2.30 5.72 -20.34
C ARG A 23 1.95 5.80 -21.82
N SER A 24 2.84 5.30 -22.67
CA SER A 24 2.63 5.28 -24.12
C SER A 24 1.42 4.41 -24.48
N MET A 25 1.29 3.26 -23.83
CA MET A 25 0.12 2.39 -23.98
C MET A 25 -1.18 3.09 -23.56
N PHE A 26 -1.17 3.79 -22.43
CA PHE A 26 -2.32 4.57 -21.97
C PHE A 26 -2.73 5.60 -23.02
N PHE A 27 -1.80 6.42 -23.52
CA PHE A 27 -2.14 7.44 -24.53
C PHE A 27 -2.59 6.84 -25.87
N LEU A 28 -1.95 5.77 -26.33
CA LEU A 28 -2.38 5.04 -27.52
C LEU A 28 -3.85 4.61 -27.37
N SER A 29 -4.21 4.06 -26.22
CA SER A 29 -5.58 3.61 -25.97
C SER A 29 -6.62 4.75 -25.98
N CYS A 30 -6.21 6.00 -25.75
CA CYS A 30 -7.08 7.18 -25.87
C CYS A 30 -7.25 7.66 -27.33
N CYS A 31 -6.41 7.22 -28.27
CA CYS A 31 -6.46 7.72 -29.66
C CYS A 31 -7.66 7.19 -30.47
N SER A 32 -8.08 5.94 -30.26
CA SER A 32 -9.23 5.35 -30.96
C SER A 32 -9.69 4.05 -30.30
N GLN A 33 -10.94 3.65 -30.56
CA GLN A 33 -11.48 2.37 -30.10
C GLN A 33 -10.64 1.17 -30.56
N LYS A 34 -10.16 1.18 -31.82
CA LYS A 34 -9.28 0.13 -32.36
C LYS A 34 -7.96 0.03 -31.60
N MET A 35 -7.40 1.15 -31.17
CA MET A 35 -6.17 1.17 -30.39
C MET A 35 -6.41 0.73 -28.94
N LYS A 36 -7.54 1.12 -28.34
CA LYS A 36 -7.97 0.62 -27.03
C LYS A 36 -8.11 -0.91 -27.03
N GLU A 37 -8.75 -1.46 -28.07
CA GLU A 37 -8.89 -2.91 -28.26
C GLU A 37 -7.56 -3.61 -28.48
N LEU A 38 -6.60 -2.97 -29.17
CA LEU A 38 -5.25 -3.49 -29.34
C LEU A 38 -4.50 -3.57 -28.01
N VAL A 39 -4.50 -2.48 -27.23
CA VAL A 39 -3.85 -2.44 -25.90
C VAL A 39 -4.46 -3.49 -24.98
N ARG A 40 -5.80 -3.57 -24.93
CA ARG A 40 -6.51 -4.61 -24.17
C ARG A 40 -6.16 -6.02 -24.66
N GLY A 41 -6.03 -6.20 -25.98
CA GLY A 41 -5.69 -7.47 -26.62
C GLY A 41 -4.30 -8.00 -26.26
N ALA A 42 -3.37 -7.13 -25.87
CA ALA A 42 -2.06 -7.53 -25.38
C ALA A 42 -2.12 -8.32 -24.05
N SER A 43 -3.28 -8.30 -23.37
CA SER A 43 -3.58 -9.15 -22.20
C SER A 43 -2.58 -8.98 -21.06
N LEU A 44 -2.14 -7.75 -20.85
CA LEU A 44 -1.23 -7.38 -19.76
C LEU A 44 -1.92 -7.63 -18.41
N LYS A 45 -1.17 -8.19 -17.46
CA LYS A 45 -1.68 -8.61 -16.15
C LYS A 45 -0.96 -7.83 -15.03
N PRO A 46 -1.41 -6.61 -14.71
CA PRO A 46 -0.82 -5.90 -13.60
C PRO A 46 -1.19 -6.56 -12.27
N LEU A 47 -0.25 -6.51 -11.33
CA LEU A 47 -0.44 -6.97 -9.96
C LEU A 47 -1.41 -6.06 -9.21
N TYR A 48 -1.34 -4.75 -9.47
CA TYR A 48 -2.25 -3.75 -8.93
C TYR A 48 -2.22 -2.47 -9.77
N ILE A 49 -3.26 -1.66 -9.57
CA ILE A 49 -3.35 -0.28 -10.04
C ILE A 49 -3.36 0.63 -8.82
N LYS A 50 -2.56 1.69 -8.83
CA LYS A 50 -2.48 2.69 -7.76
C LYS A 50 -3.01 4.03 -8.25
N TYR A 51 -3.99 4.57 -7.54
CA TYR A 51 -4.46 5.94 -7.69
C TYR A 51 -3.83 6.78 -6.59
N ARG A 52 -3.14 7.86 -6.97
CA ARG A 52 -2.59 8.83 -6.02
C ARG A 52 -3.32 10.16 -6.17
N LEU A 53 -3.81 10.67 -5.05
CA LEU A 53 -4.56 11.92 -4.92
C LEU A 53 -3.76 12.91 -4.07
N ASP A 54 -3.41 14.05 -4.66
CA ASP A 54 -2.69 15.14 -4.01
C ASP A 54 -3.63 16.32 -3.63
N PRO A 55 -3.25 17.18 -2.67
CA PRO A 55 -4.11 18.27 -2.16
C PRO A 55 -4.25 19.44 -3.15
N SER A 56 -3.17 19.76 -3.86
CA SER A 56 -3.26 20.41 -5.16
C SER A 56 -3.89 19.40 -6.10
N PRO A 57 -4.88 19.74 -6.96
CA PRO A 57 -5.76 18.78 -7.63
C PRO A 57 -5.04 18.02 -8.76
N TYR A 58 -4.03 17.28 -8.35
CA TYR A 58 -3.17 16.43 -9.10
C TYR A 58 -3.59 15.01 -8.79
N VAL A 59 -3.68 14.21 -9.84
CA VAL A 59 -4.01 12.79 -9.76
C VAL A 59 -2.99 12.06 -10.59
N SER A 60 -2.49 10.95 -10.10
CA SER A 60 -1.72 10.03 -10.92
C SER A 60 -2.26 8.61 -10.82
N VAL A 61 -2.14 7.88 -11.92
CA VAL A 61 -2.40 6.45 -12.00
C VAL A 61 -1.09 5.77 -12.30
N LEU A 62 -0.71 4.85 -11.43
CA LEU A 62 0.44 3.98 -11.60
C LEU A 62 -0.03 2.55 -11.75
N VAL A 63 0.70 1.79 -12.55
CA VAL A 63 0.43 0.38 -12.82
C VAL A 63 1.69 -0.40 -12.48
N CYS A 64 1.55 -1.44 -11.68
CA CYS A 64 2.66 -2.30 -11.31
C CYS A 64 2.45 -3.69 -11.91
N PHE A 65 3.47 -4.18 -12.63
CA PHE A 65 3.53 -5.53 -13.15
C PHE A 65 4.54 -6.34 -12.33
N GLU A 66 4.49 -7.67 -12.46
CA GLU A 66 5.40 -8.55 -11.74
C GLU A 66 6.87 -8.19 -12.05
N GLN A 67 7.69 -8.08 -10.99
CA GLN A 67 9.12 -7.75 -11.06
C GLN A 67 9.47 -6.35 -11.63
N GLN A 68 8.48 -5.45 -11.76
CA GLN A 68 8.69 -4.08 -12.21
C GLN A 68 8.32 -3.07 -11.13
N GLU A 69 9.04 -1.94 -11.12
CA GLU A 69 8.66 -0.77 -10.34
C GLU A 69 7.33 -0.18 -10.82
N GLU A 70 6.74 0.69 -10.01
CA GLU A 70 5.48 1.36 -10.36
C GLU A 70 5.67 2.21 -11.61
N MET A 71 4.97 1.85 -12.70
CA MET A 71 5.02 2.61 -13.94
C MET A 71 3.90 3.64 -13.98
N LEU A 72 4.25 4.90 -14.20
CA LEU A 72 3.28 5.97 -14.40
C LEU A 72 2.49 5.73 -15.68
N ALA A 73 1.18 5.51 -15.58
CA ALA A 73 0.30 5.45 -16.74
C ALA A 73 -0.14 6.86 -17.16
N ILE A 74 -0.58 7.69 -16.21
CA ILE A 74 -0.97 9.07 -16.48
C ILE A 74 -0.87 9.93 -15.22
N ALA A 75 -0.51 11.19 -15.42
CA ALA A 75 -0.57 12.25 -14.43
C ALA A 75 -1.50 13.36 -14.95
N LEU A 76 -2.48 13.74 -14.14
CA LEU A 76 -3.47 14.77 -14.39
C LEU A 76 -3.31 15.92 -13.40
N LYS A 77 -3.51 17.16 -13.84
CA LYS A 77 -3.54 18.35 -12.98
C LYS A 77 -4.72 19.24 -13.35
N LYS A 78 -5.51 19.67 -12.38
CA LYS A 78 -6.64 20.59 -12.59
C LYS A 78 -6.23 22.03 -12.25
N PRO A 79 -5.73 22.84 -13.20
CA PRO A 79 -5.48 24.25 -12.94
C PRO A 79 -6.79 25.04 -12.81
N GLN A 80 -6.70 26.28 -12.31
CA GLN A 80 -7.83 27.22 -12.32
C GLN A 80 -8.17 27.68 -13.74
N LEU A 81 -7.16 27.80 -14.61
CA LEU A 81 -7.29 28.24 -16.00
C LEU A 81 -6.27 27.50 -16.87
N LEU A 82 -6.65 27.22 -18.11
CA LEU A 82 -5.71 26.81 -19.16
C LEU A 82 -5.35 28.01 -20.03
N THR A 83 -4.08 28.14 -20.39
CA THR A 83 -3.59 29.19 -21.27
C THR A 83 -2.80 28.57 -22.43
N ASN A 84 -3.03 28.96 -23.68
CA ASN A 84 -2.32 28.45 -24.87
C ASN A 84 -2.36 26.91 -25.07
N GLY A 85 -2.25 26.46 -26.33
CA GLY A 85 -2.11 25.03 -26.64
C GLY A 85 -3.24 24.13 -26.14
N ILE A 86 -4.44 24.69 -25.95
CA ILE A 86 -5.62 23.97 -25.49
C ILE A 86 -6.12 23.07 -26.62
N THR A 87 -6.42 21.83 -26.28
CA THR A 87 -7.04 20.87 -27.18
C THR A 87 -8.18 20.14 -26.48
N MET A 88 -9.03 19.48 -27.27
CA MET A 88 -10.03 18.56 -26.74
C MET A 88 -9.36 17.21 -26.49
N VAL A 89 -9.44 16.74 -25.25
CA VAL A 89 -8.96 15.43 -24.84
C VAL A 89 -10.16 14.54 -24.56
N LYS A 90 -10.04 13.26 -24.95
CA LYS A 90 -11.02 12.23 -24.66
C LYS A 90 -10.37 11.14 -23.80
N ILE A 91 -10.97 10.85 -22.65
CA ILE A 91 -10.64 9.69 -21.80
C ILE A 91 -11.95 8.94 -21.54
N ALA A 92 -11.97 7.63 -21.79
CA ALA A 92 -13.20 6.85 -21.96
C ALA A 92 -14.22 7.61 -22.81
N ASP A 93 -15.42 7.88 -22.28
CA ASP A 93 -16.49 8.56 -23.01
C ASP A 93 -16.58 10.06 -22.71
N LEU A 94 -15.73 10.56 -21.80
CA LEU A 94 -15.70 11.97 -21.44
C LEU A 94 -14.76 12.76 -22.36
N GLN A 95 -15.26 13.89 -22.87
CA GLN A 95 -14.47 14.89 -23.58
C GLN A 95 -14.33 16.15 -22.73
N PHE A 96 -13.12 16.70 -22.65
CA PHE A 96 -12.83 17.89 -21.87
C PHE A 96 -11.68 18.70 -22.47
N GLN A 97 -11.59 19.97 -22.09
CA GLN A 97 -10.48 20.82 -22.48
C GLN A 97 -9.24 20.48 -21.66
N GLY A 98 -8.11 20.31 -22.34
CA GLY A 98 -6.84 20.05 -21.70
C GLY A 98 -5.64 20.51 -22.51
N ARG A 99 -4.47 20.43 -21.89
CA ARG A 99 -3.19 20.63 -22.59
C ARG A 99 -2.14 19.72 -21.98
N TYR A 100 -1.26 19.20 -22.84
CA TYR A 100 -0.08 18.47 -22.40
C TYR A 100 1.00 19.46 -21.99
N GLN A 101 1.61 19.24 -20.82
CA GLN A 101 2.71 20.05 -20.35
C GLN A 101 3.82 19.14 -19.86
N LYS A 102 5.05 19.44 -20.30
CA LYS A 102 6.27 18.82 -19.83
C LYS A 102 6.89 19.74 -18.78
N THR A 103 7.33 19.18 -17.67
CA THR A 103 8.12 19.87 -16.65
C THR A 103 9.59 19.91 -17.05
N ASP A 104 10.36 20.72 -16.35
CA ASP A 104 11.80 20.92 -16.59
C ASP A 104 12.60 19.63 -16.34
N ASP A 105 12.15 18.78 -15.41
CA ASP A 105 12.69 17.42 -15.18
C ASP A 105 12.24 16.38 -16.22
N GLY A 106 11.43 16.80 -17.19
CA GLY A 106 10.96 15.99 -18.30
C GLY A 106 9.66 15.22 -18.04
N ALA A 107 9.08 15.28 -16.83
CA ALA A 107 7.79 14.65 -16.56
C ALA A 107 6.66 15.30 -17.38
N LEU A 108 5.88 14.47 -18.07
CA LEU A 108 4.71 14.94 -18.79
C LEU A 108 3.50 14.88 -17.85
N TYR A 109 2.57 15.82 -17.94
CA TYR A 109 1.23 15.70 -17.35
C TYR A 109 0.19 16.33 -18.27
N LEU A 110 -1.05 15.87 -18.12
CA LEU A 110 -2.21 16.46 -18.77
C LEU A 110 -2.87 17.43 -17.81
N GLN A 111 -2.84 18.71 -18.15
CA GLN A 111 -3.69 19.67 -17.47
C GLN A 111 -5.10 19.61 -18.05
N TYR A 112 -6.11 19.74 -17.21
CA TYR A 112 -7.50 19.65 -17.65
C TYR A 112 -8.40 20.62 -16.89
N LEU A 113 -9.45 21.09 -17.56
CA LEU A 113 -10.58 21.73 -16.89
C LEU A 113 -11.68 20.69 -16.71
N GLU A 114 -12.29 20.71 -15.52
CA GLU A 114 -13.45 19.87 -15.26
C GLU A 114 -14.64 20.36 -16.09
N PRO A 115 -15.31 19.47 -16.86
CA PRO A 115 -16.49 19.84 -17.61
C PRO A 115 -17.62 20.37 -16.74
N ASN A 116 -17.80 19.79 -15.55
CA ASN A 116 -18.74 20.23 -14.53
C ASN A 116 -17.97 20.53 -13.23
N ARG A 117 -17.96 21.78 -12.77
CA ARG A 117 -17.11 22.22 -11.64
C ARG A 117 -17.32 21.42 -10.35
N GLU A 118 -18.50 20.84 -10.17
CA GLU A 118 -18.92 20.12 -8.96
C GLU A 118 -18.72 18.60 -9.03
N ASP A 119 -18.48 18.03 -10.21
CA ASP A 119 -18.26 16.59 -10.36
C ASP A 119 -16.80 16.28 -10.65
N ASP A 120 -16.24 15.30 -9.95
CA ASP A 120 -14.94 14.70 -10.27
C ASP A 120 -15.06 13.76 -11.51
N SER A 121 -15.75 14.22 -12.56
CA SER A 121 -16.14 13.44 -13.74
C SER A 121 -14.92 12.90 -14.50
N VAL A 122 -13.84 13.67 -14.57
CA VAL A 122 -12.59 13.23 -15.18
C VAL A 122 -11.94 12.10 -14.39
N LEU A 123 -12.06 12.09 -13.06
CA LEU A 123 -11.51 11.02 -12.22
C LEU A 123 -12.31 9.72 -12.40
N ILE A 124 -13.64 9.81 -12.46
CA ILE A 124 -14.52 8.68 -12.74
C ILE A 124 -14.21 8.10 -14.12
N SER A 125 -14.18 8.95 -15.14
CA SER A 125 -13.89 8.55 -16.52
C SER A 125 -12.48 7.95 -16.68
N LEU A 126 -11.52 8.46 -15.90
CA LEU A 126 -10.18 7.90 -15.82
C LEU A 126 -10.21 6.47 -15.26
N GLN A 127 -10.93 6.24 -14.16
CA GLN A 127 -11.06 4.88 -13.62
C GLN A 127 -11.77 3.96 -14.61
N ASP A 128 -12.87 4.38 -15.22
CA ASP A 128 -13.59 3.58 -16.23
C ASP A 128 -12.68 3.18 -17.41
N HIS A 129 -11.81 4.10 -17.84
CA HIS A 129 -10.85 3.82 -18.90
C HIS A 129 -9.82 2.77 -18.48
N VAL A 130 -9.27 2.92 -17.27
CA VAL A 130 -8.27 2.00 -16.70
C VAL A 130 -8.88 0.61 -16.45
N ASP A 131 -10.09 0.53 -15.89
CA ASP A 131 -10.83 -0.72 -15.68
C ASP A 131 -11.04 -1.45 -17.02
N ALA A 132 -11.34 -0.72 -18.09
CA ALA A 132 -11.50 -1.29 -19.44
C ALA A 132 -10.19 -1.82 -20.04
N LEU A 133 -9.04 -1.25 -19.67
CA LEU A 133 -7.71 -1.73 -20.08
C LEU A 133 -7.29 -2.96 -19.29
N PHE A 134 -7.65 -3.02 -18.01
CA PHE A 134 -7.20 -4.06 -17.08
C PHE A 134 -8.37 -4.67 -16.27
N PRO A 135 -9.30 -5.38 -16.93
CA PRO A 135 -10.56 -5.81 -16.31
C PRO A 135 -10.41 -6.84 -15.19
N ASN A 136 -9.27 -7.53 -15.10
CA ASN A 136 -9.04 -8.63 -14.15
C ASN A 136 -8.15 -8.24 -12.96
N VAL A 137 -7.91 -6.95 -12.75
CA VAL A 137 -7.10 -6.48 -11.62
C VAL A 137 -7.92 -6.57 -10.35
N SER A 138 -7.46 -7.41 -9.41
CA SER A 138 -8.15 -7.62 -8.13
C SER A 138 -7.69 -6.67 -7.03
N ARG A 139 -6.67 -5.83 -7.29
CA ARG A 139 -6.07 -4.95 -6.29
C ARG A 139 -6.02 -3.52 -6.79
N ILE A 140 -6.85 -2.68 -6.18
CA ILE A 140 -6.87 -1.24 -6.40
C ILE A 140 -6.32 -0.57 -5.15
N SER A 141 -5.20 0.11 -5.32
CA SER A 141 -4.53 0.85 -4.26
C SER A 141 -4.87 2.32 -4.35
N LEU A 142 -5.12 2.95 -3.21
CA LEU A 142 -5.36 4.39 -3.09
C LEU A 142 -4.28 5.02 -2.21
N THR A 143 -3.67 6.09 -2.69
CA THR A 143 -2.74 6.94 -1.94
C THR A 143 -3.37 8.32 -1.77
N CYS A 144 -3.74 8.66 -0.55
CA CYS A 144 -4.21 9.98 -0.15
C CYS A 144 -3.03 10.75 0.45
N MET A 145 -2.54 11.78 -0.26
CA MET A 145 -1.36 12.55 0.17
C MET A 145 -1.65 13.55 1.31
N HIS A 146 -2.93 13.76 1.62
CA HIS A 146 -3.40 14.58 2.74
C HIS A 146 -4.86 14.24 3.06
N PRO A 147 -5.33 14.39 4.31
CA PRO A 147 -6.74 14.16 4.67
C PRO A 147 -7.77 14.98 3.87
N SER A 148 -7.38 16.16 3.36
CA SER A 148 -8.28 17.01 2.55
C SER A 148 -8.75 16.38 1.24
N VAL A 149 -8.08 15.32 0.76
CA VAL A 149 -8.47 14.60 -0.48
C VAL A 149 -9.45 13.44 -0.22
N ILE A 150 -9.77 13.13 1.05
CA ILE A 150 -10.66 12.02 1.40
C ILE A 150 -12.04 12.14 0.72
N PRO A 151 -12.72 13.30 0.68
CA PRO A 151 -14.01 13.41 -0.01
C PRO A 151 -13.94 13.03 -1.49
N ARG A 152 -12.89 13.50 -2.17
CA ARG A 152 -12.61 13.22 -3.59
C ARG A 152 -12.30 11.73 -3.84
N SER A 153 -11.73 11.05 -2.85
CA SER A 153 -11.38 9.63 -2.97
C SER A 153 -12.58 8.72 -3.18
N ARG A 154 -13.80 9.16 -2.83
CA ARG A 154 -15.05 8.41 -3.02
C ARG A 154 -15.28 7.96 -4.45
N GLN A 155 -14.72 8.68 -5.43
CA GLN A 155 -14.89 8.35 -6.84
C GLN A 155 -14.06 7.15 -7.28
N ILE A 156 -13.06 6.74 -6.50
CA ILE A 156 -12.26 5.55 -6.80
C ILE A 156 -12.94 4.34 -6.18
N ARG A 157 -13.46 3.46 -7.04
CA ARG A 157 -14.20 2.26 -6.64
C ARG A 157 -13.25 1.10 -6.36
N ASN A 158 -13.76 0.12 -5.61
CA ASN A 158 -13.12 -1.19 -5.34
C ASN A 158 -11.72 -1.11 -4.72
N VAL A 159 -11.45 -0.05 -3.94
CA VAL A 159 -10.18 0.11 -3.21
C VAL A 159 -9.99 -1.02 -2.20
N THR A 160 -8.84 -1.68 -2.26
CA THR A 160 -8.43 -2.79 -1.37
C THR A 160 -7.26 -2.42 -0.47
N ASP A 161 -6.42 -1.48 -0.90
CA ASP A 161 -5.20 -1.09 -0.20
C ASP A 161 -5.16 0.43 -0.09
N ILE A 162 -4.95 0.98 1.11
CA ILE A 162 -4.93 2.42 1.35
C ILE A 162 -3.62 2.85 1.98
N LEU A 163 -3.03 3.92 1.45
CA LEU A 163 -2.03 4.74 2.13
C LEU A 163 -2.63 6.12 2.39
N LEU A 164 -2.66 6.53 3.65
CA LEU A 164 -2.98 7.89 4.07
C LEU A 164 -1.73 8.54 4.65
N THR A 165 -1.37 9.70 4.13
CA THR A 165 -0.28 10.51 4.66
C THR A 165 -0.74 11.93 4.91
N SER A 166 -0.04 12.65 5.79
CA SER A 166 -0.11 14.10 5.90
C SER A 166 1.15 14.65 5.26
N HIS A 167 1.07 15.20 4.05
CA HIS A 167 2.19 15.93 3.46
C HIS A 167 1.94 17.46 3.55
N PRO A 168 2.89 18.26 4.06
CA PRO A 168 4.12 17.85 4.74
C PRO A 168 3.81 17.07 6.03
N ILE A 169 4.73 16.18 6.45
CA ILE A 169 4.60 15.27 7.62
C ILE A 169 4.72 16.06 8.92
N THR A 170 3.81 17.02 9.10
CA THR A 170 3.75 17.93 10.25
C THR A 170 2.37 17.96 10.87
N THR A 171 1.39 17.28 10.27
CA THR A 171 0.01 17.25 10.75
C THR A 171 -0.32 15.84 11.21
N ASP A 172 -0.81 15.71 12.43
CA ASP A 172 -1.27 14.41 12.93
C ASP A 172 -2.46 13.91 12.10
N LEU A 173 -2.52 12.59 11.91
CA LEU A 173 -3.66 11.91 11.34
C LEU A 173 -4.65 11.61 12.48
N SER A 174 -5.76 12.34 12.54
CA SER A 174 -6.82 12.00 13.48
C SER A 174 -7.46 10.65 13.14
N THR A 175 -7.93 9.95 14.17
CA THR A 175 -8.73 8.72 14.03
C THR A 175 -9.95 8.94 13.13
N ASP A 176 -10.61 10.11 13.23
CA ASP A 176 -11.78 10.46 12.41
C ASP A 176 -11.47 10.44 10.91
N HIS A 177 -10.29 10.93 10.50
CA HIS A 177 -9.88 10.86 9.09
C HIS A 177 -9.73 9.41 8.60
N ILE A 178 -9.15 8.55 9.45
CA ILE A 178 -8.96 7.13 9.15
C ILE A 178 -10.32 6.43 9.05
N GLU A 179 -11.19 6.62 10.04
CA GLU A 179 -12.53 6.03 10.08
C GLU A 179 -13.40 6.50 8.94
N HIS A 180 -13.38 7.80 8.61
CA HIS A 180 -14.11 8.35 7.47
C HIS A 180 -13.65 7.73 6.14
N LEU A 181 -12.34 7.58 5.95
CA LEU A 181 -11.77 6.99 4.74
C LEU A 181 -12.12 5.50 4.60
N LEU A 182 -12.08 4.74 5.70
CA LEU A 182 -12.48 3.33 5.73
C LEU A 182 -14.00 3.15 5.56
N ALA A 183 -14.80 4.11 6.03
CA ALA A 183 -16.25 4.11 5.82
C ALA A 183 -16.64 4.33 4.35
N ILE A 184 -15.85 5.13 3.62
CA ILE A 184 -15.97 5.31 2.16
C ILE A 184 -15.54 4.02 1.44
N HIS A 185 -14.38 3.46 1.81
CA HIS A 185 -13.76 2.31 1.13
C HIS A 185 -13.90 1.03 1.95
N ARG A 186 -15.14 0.52 2.06
CA ARG A 186 -15.45 -0.64 2.92
C ARG A 186 -14.79 -1.97 2.52
N ASN A 187 -14.30 -2.08 1.28
CA ASN A 187 -13.59 -3.26 0.79
C ASN A 187 -12.08 -3.25 1.13
N THR A 188 -11.63 -2.25 1.89
CA THR A 188 -10.23 -2.14 2.30
C THR A 188 -9.80 -3.35 3.11
N LYS A 189 -8.66 -3.94 2.72
CA LYS A 189 -8.01 -5.06 3.41
C LYS A 189 -6.73 -4.62 4.10
N SER A 190 -6.03 -3.64 3.52
CA SER A 190 -4.78 -3.12 4.06
C SER A 190 -4.82 -1.60 4.21
N PHE A 191 -4.29 -1.10 5.33
CA PHE A 191 -4.20 0.33 5.58
C PHE A 191 -2.81 0.70 6.10
N TYR A 192 -2.22 1.73 5.51
CA TYR A 192 -0.94 2.31 5.89
C TYR A 192 -1.14 3.78 6.30
N ALA A 193 -0.90 4.09 7.57
CA ALA A 193 -0.81 5.45 8.08
C ALA A 193 0.65 5.93 8.00
N ASN A 194 0.90 6.98 7.24
CA ASN A 194 2.20 7.65 7.16
C ASN A 194 2.15 9.01 7.85
N GLY A 195 2.23 8.99 9.18
CA GLY A 195 2.13 10.16 10.02
C GLY A 195 1.68 9.76 11.42
N GLN A 196 1.97 10.59 12.41
CA GLN A 196 1.58 10.32 13.78
C GLN A 196 0.06 10.33 13.90
N ILE A 197 -0.52 9.28 14.51
CA ILE A 197 -1.95 9.22 14.76
C ILE A 197 -2.24 9.96 16.07
N SER A 198 -3.01 11.04 15.99
CA SER A 198 -3.58 11.69 17.17
C SER A 198 -4.91 11.00 17.49
N ALA A 199 -4.96 10.33 18.65
CA ALA A 199 -6.21 9.80 19.17
C ALA A 199 -6.59 10.57 20.42
N VAL A 200 -7.83 11.06 20.45
CA VAL A 200 -8.48 11.51 21.68
C VAL A 200 -9.07 10.30 22.40
N GLU A 201 -9.76 9.40 21.67
CA GLU A 201 -10.19 8.08 22.14
C GLU A 201 -10.27 7.11 20.95
N LEU A 202 -9.74 5.89 21.10
CA LEU A 202 -9.74 4.87 20.04
C LEU A 202 -10.69 3.74 20.48
N LEU A 203 -11.81 3.62 19.78
CA LEU A 203 -12.88 2.68 20.14
C LEU A 203 -12.47 1.24 19.82
N ASP A 204 -12.94 0.29 20.61
CA ASP A 204 -12.72 -1.15 20.36
C ASP A 204 -13.29 -1.59 19.00
N SER A 205 -14.32 -0.89 18.54
CA SER A 205 -14.98 -1.10 17.26
C SER A 205 -14.31 -0.39 16.07
N SER A 206 -13.18 0.28 16.26
CA SER A 206 -12.53 1.02 15.18
C SER A 206 -12.14 0.07 14.02
N PRO A 207 -12.60 0.32 12.78
CA PRO A 207 -12.48 -0.63 11.68
C PRO A 207 -11.05 -1.09 11.36
N PHE A 208 -10.05 -0.22 11.54
CA PHE A 208 -8.65 -0.54 11.24
C PHE A 208 -8.05 -1.61 12.16
N LEU A 209 -8.63 -1.86 13.34
CA LEU A 209 -8.23 -2.95 14.23
C LEU A 209 -8.58 -4.34 13.70
N HIS A 210 -9.49 -4.40 12.72
CA HIS A 210 -10.02 -5.63 12.14
C HIS A 210 -9.61 -5.85 10.69
N LEU A 211 -8.80 -4.96 10.13
CA LEU A 211 -8.25 -5.14 8.79
C LEU A 211 -7.34 -6.36 8.75
N ASP A 212 -7.25 -7.00 7.58
CA ASP A 212 -6.25 -8.05 7.34
C ASP A 212 -4.84 -7.56 7.66
N MET A 213 -4.60 -6.28 7.37
CA MET A 213 -3.32 -5.64 7.59
C MET A 213 -3.45 -4.18 8.03
N PHE A 214 -2.72 -3.83 9.09
CA PHE A 214 -2.52 -2.46 9.52
C PHE A 214 -1.04 -2.13 9.66
N SER A 215 -0.66 -0.96 9.16
CA SER A 215 0.69 -0.43 9.31
C SER A 215 0.64 1.04 9.67
N CYS A 216 1.47 1.45 10.62
CA CYS A 216 1.57 2.84 11.05
C CYS A 216 3.04 3.23 11.23
N TRP A 217 3.45 4.26 10.50
CA TRP A 217 4.66 5.01 10.80
C TRP A 217 4.34 6.02 11.90
N ALA A 218 5.19 6.11 12.93
CA ALA A 218 5.00 6.98 14.08
C ALA A 218 3.69 6.71 14.85
N ALA A 219 3.43 5.46 15.23
CA ALA A 219 2.21 5.07 15.94
C ALA A 219 1.96 5.83 17.27
N GLY A 220 2.97 6.51 17.83
CA GLY A 220 2.82 7.40 18.98
C GLY A 220 1.98 6.80 20.11
N ASN A 221 0.99 7.56 20.59
CA ASN A 221 0.15 7.17 21.72
C ASN A 221 -0.80 5.99 21.42
N VAL A 222 -1.12 5.72 20.14
CA VAL A 222 -2.03 4.61 19.80
C VAL A 222 -1.34 3.25 19.76
N PHE A 223 0.00 3.23 19.86
CA PHE A 223 0.82 2.03 19.71
C PHE A 223 0.33 0.85 20.57
N PHE A 224 0.21 1.03 21.88
CA PHE A 224 -0.16 -0.06 22.80
C PHE A 224 -1.59 -0.53 22.58
N LEU A 225 -2.49 0.42 22.31
CA LEU A 225 -3.89 0.10 22.08
C LEU A 225 -4.05 -0.73 20.80
N VAL A 226 -3.41 -0.31 19.71
CA VAL A 226 -3.40 -1.07 18.45
C VAL A 226 -2.73 -2.42 18.68
N LEU A 227 -1.57 -2.48 19.33
CA LEU A 227 -0.88 -3.73 19.61
C LEU A 227 -1.78 -4.70 20.38
N ARG A 228 -2.54 -4.25 21.38
CA ARG A 228 -3.42 -5.11 22.19
C ARG A 228 -4.68 -5.57 21.46
N LYS A 229 -5.29 -4.67 20.69
CA LYS A 229 -6.65 -4.86 20.14
C LYS A 229 -6.68 -5.30 18.68
N PHE A 230 -5.55 -5.25 17.97
CA PHE A 230 -5.51 -5.67 16.57
C PHE A 230 -5.81 -7.17 16.43
N THR A 231 -6.77 -7.49 15.56
CA THR A 231 -7.29 -8.86 15.35
C THR A 231 -6.96 -9.42 13.96
N GLY A 232 -6.29 -8.63 13.12
CA GLY A 232 -5.90 -9.01 11.77
C GLY A 232 -4.70 -9.94 11.71
N ARG A 233 -4.17 -10.10 10.48
CA ARG A 233 -3.08 -11.04 10.19
C ARG A 233 -1.71 -10.38 10.24
N TRP A 234 -1.62 -9.09 9.91
CA TRP A 234 -0.36 -8.39 9.74
C TRP A 234 -0.36 -7.02 10.40
N LEU A 235 0.59 -6.82 11.31
CA LEU A 235 0.70 -5.57 12.06
C LEU A 235 2.11 -4.99 11.96
N HIS A 236 2.24 -3.77 11.45
CA HIS A 236 3.51 -3.05 11.47
C HIS A 236 3.38 -1.72 12.23
N LEU A 237 4.16 -1.56 13.30
CA LEU A 237 4.19 -0.34 14.09
C LEU A 237 5.64 0.13 14.17
N ILE A 238 5.95 1.24 13.49
CA ILE A 238 7.33 1.71 13.27
C ILE A 238 7.51 3.09 13.94
N TYR A 239 8.75 3.39 14.38
CA TYR A 239 9.16 4.65 15.00
C TYR A 239 8.30 5.05 16.19
N CYS A 240 8.21 4.17 17.18
CA CYS A 240 7.42 4.42 18.38
C CYS A 240 8.29 5.05 19.48
N ILE A 241 8.02 6.31 19.82
CA ILE A 241 8.63 6.99 20.96
C ILE A 241 7.78 6.65 22.18
N ASN A 242 8.12 5.57 22.88
CA ASN A 242 7.39 5.14 24.07
C ASN A 242 8.27 5.32 25.31
N ASN A 243 7.84 6.18 26.24
CA ASN A 243 8.35 6.25 27.62
C ASN A 243 7.43 5.44 28.54
N VAL A 244 7.46 4.10 28.45
CA VAL A 244 6.58 3.25 29.27
C VAL A 244 7.37 2.14 29.93
N ASP A 245 7.02 1.84 31.18
CA ASP A 245 7.67 0.84 32.04
C ASP A 245 7.44 -0.62 31.59
N THR A 246 6.48 -0.88 30.69
CA THR A 246 6.13 -2.23 30.21
C THR A 246 6.69 -2.47 28.81
N CYS A 247 7.41 -3.59 28.63
CA CYS A 247 7.93 -3.99 27.33
C CYS A 247 6.79 -4.51 26.44
N PRO A 248 6.44 -3.84 25.32
CA PRO A 248 5.32 -4.27 24.49
C PRO A 248 5.56 -5.64 23.82
N LEU A 249 6.82 -5.99 23.63
CA LEU A 249 7.21 -7.27 23.05
C LEU A 249 6.92 -8.43 24.00
N GLU A 250 7.18 -8.24 25.30
CA GLU A 250 6.80 -9.23 26.33
C GLU A 250 5.31 -9.46 26.34
N GLU A 251 4.52 -8.39 26.27
CA GLU A 251 3.07 -8.48 26.25
C GLU A 251 2.58 -9.25 25.02
N LEU A 252 3.07 -8.91 23.82
CA LEU A 252 2.73 -9.63 22.59
C LEU A 252 3.06 -11.13 22.68
N LEU A 253 4.26 -11.47 23.16
CA LEU A 253 4.70 -12.86 23.28
C LEU A 253 3.83 -13.62 24.28
N GLU A 254 3.54 -13.01 25.42
CA GLU A 254 2.70 -13.61 26.45
C GLU A 254 1.28 -13.84 25.96
N THR A 255 0.63 -12.82 25.37
CA THR A 255 -0.77 -12.93 24.92
C THR A 255 -0.91 -13.88 23.73
N TRP A 256 0.03 -13.89 22.80
CA TRP A 256 0.01 -14.83 21.68
C TRP A 256 0.28 -16.27 22.13
N ARG A 257 1.27 -16.48 23.03
CA ARG A 257 1.63 -17.81 23.56
C ARG A 257 0.48 -18.44 24.35
N THR A 258 -0.25 -17.62 25.11
CA THR A 258 -1.41 -18.02 25.93
C THR A 258 -2.74 -17.92 25.19
N ARG A 259 -2.74 -17.56 23.90
CA ARG A 259 -3.95 -17.37 23.07
C ARG A 259 -4.98 -16.39 23.64
N ARG A 260 -4.55 -15.43 24.45
CA ARG A 260 -5.46 -14.38 24.97
C ARG A 260 -5.88 -13.40 23.88
N THR A 261 -4.98 -13.11 22.94
CA THR A 261 -5.22 -12.23 21.78
C THR A 261 -4.38 -12.71 20.59
N HIS A 262 -4.55 -12.08 19.42
CA HIS A 262 -3.70 -12.29 18.23
C HIS A 262 -3.78 -13.68 17.57
N GLU A 263 -4.92 -14.38 17.65
CA GLU A 263 -5.06 -15.74 17.11
C GLU A 263 -4.85 -15.82 15.59
N ASN A 264 -5.30 -14.78 14.86
CA ASN A 264 -5.19 -14.69 13.40
C ASN A 264 -3.80 -14.22 12.91
N LEU A 265 -2.92 -13.84 13.83
CA LEU A 265 -1.68 -13.17 13.51
C LEU A 265 -0.76 -14.10 12.70
N ARG A 266 -0.19 -13.54 11.64
CA ARG A 266 0.79 -14.15 10.74
C ARG A 266 2.15 -13.47 10.85
N GLY A 267 2.17 -12.18 11.12
CA GLY A 267 3.40 -11.53 11.53
C GLY A 267 3.25 -10.11 12.04
N VAL A 268 4.26 -9.68 12.77
CA VAL A 268 4.37 -8.36 13.38
C VAL A 268 5.75 -7.78 13.11
N ARG A 269 5.80 -6.49 12.79
CA ARG A 269 7.03 -5.69 12.81
C ARG A 269 6.86 -4.56 13.81
N LEU A 270 7.76 -4.49 14.79
CA LEU A 270 7.79 -3.42 15.78
C LEU A 270 9.12 -2.66 15.68
N SER A 271 9.08 -1.35 15.89
CA SER A 271 10.27 -0.53 16.16
C SER A 271 10.04 0.29 17.42
N LEU A 272 10.75 -0.08 18.47
CA LEU A 272 10.64 0.45 19.82
C LEU A 272 11.75 1.47 20.05
N GLY A 273 11.43 2.62 20.62
CA GLY A 273 12.40 3.66 20.98
C GLY A 273 13.29 3.35 22.20
N HIS A 274 13.29 2.11 22.70
CA HIS A 274 14.09 1.68 23.84
C HIS A 274 14.75 0.32 23.60
N GLN A 275 15.76 -0.01 24.42
CA GLN A 275 16.41 -1.31 24.42
C GLN A 275 15.56 -2.35 25.14
N VAL A 276 15.46 -3.55 24.56
CA VAL A 276 14.80 -4.70 25.19
C VAL A 276 15.86 -5.65 25.76
N ASN A 277 15.68 -6.15 26.98
CA ASN A 277 16.59 -7.15 27.55
C ASN A 277 16.38 -8.53 26.88
N VAL A 278 17.12 -8.79 25.82
CA VAL A 278 17.00 -10.05 25.02
C VAL A 278 17.33 -11.30 25.84
N PRO A 279 18.40 -11.36 26.67
CA PRO A 279 18.65 -12.51 27.53
C PRO A 279 17.47 -12.86 28.45
N GLU A 280 16.84 -11.85 29.06
CA GLU A 280 15.67 -12.06 29.93
C GLU A 280 14.47 -12.61 29.14
N LEU A 281 14.22 -12.08 27.93
CA LEU A 281 13.18 -12.62 27.05
C LEU A 281 13.42 -14.09 26.68
N ILE A 282 14.66 -14.45 26.34
CA ILE A 282 15.01 -15.84 26.02
C ILE A 282 14.72 -16.75 27.21
N TYR A 283 15.15 -16.34 28.42
CA TYR A 283 14.93 -17.11 29.64
C TYR A 283 13.44 -17.24 29.97
N ARG A 284 12.72 -16.11 30.07
CA ARG A 284 11.31 -16.05 30.49
C ARG A 284 10.37 -16.82 29.55
N PHE A 285 10.58 -16.71 28.24
CA PHE A 285 9.72 -17.37 27.25
C PHE A 285 10.26 -18.72 26.77
N ASN A 286 11.40 -19.17 27.32
CA ASN A 286 12.10 -20.39 26.88
C ASN A 286 12.29 -20.42 25.35
N LEU A 287 12.81 -19.31 24.81
CA LEU A 287 12.99 -19.15 23.36
C LEU A 287 14.09 -20.08 22.86
N GLN A 288 13.82 -20.80 21.76
CA GLN A 288 14.71 -21.85 21.27
C GLN A 288 15.37 -21.44 19.96
N LYS A 289 16.68 -21.65 19.80
CA LYS A 289 17.35 -21.37 18.51
C LYS A 289 16.70 -22.14 17.37
N TRP A 290 16.70 -21.57 16.16
CA TRP A 290 16.18 -22.24 14.97
C TRP A 290 16.66 -23.69 14.84
N ASN A 291 15.73 -24.59 14.50
CA ASN A 291 16.03 -25.98 14.20
C ASN A 291 15.39 -26.37 12.86
N PRO A 292 16.17 -26.83 11.86
CA PRO A 292 15.66 -27.22 10.55
C PRO A 292 14.67 -28.39 10.60
N ALA A 293 14.69 -29.22 11.66
CA ALA A 293 13.73 -30.31 11.84
C ALA A 293 12.33 -29.83 12.26
N ARG A 294 12.20 -28.60 12.77
CA ARG A 294 10.91 -28.03 13.20
C ARG A 294 10.22 -27.24 12.10
N ARG A 295 10.98 -26.46 11.33
CA ARG A 295 10.42 -25.53 10.33
C ARG A 295 11.42 -25.14 9.25
N PRO A 296 10.95 -24.68 8.08
CA PRO A 296 11.81 -24.17 7.02
C PRO A 296 12.69 -23.00 7.47
N ARG A 297 13.84 -22.84 6.80
CA ARG A 297 14.74 -21.69 6.97
C ARG A 297 14.11 -20.38 6.47
N TYR A 298 13.35 -20.45 5.37
CA TYR A 298 12.80 -19.29 4.71
C TYR A 298 11.32 -19.13 5.03
N TYR A 299 10.94 -17.96 5.52
CA TYR A 299 9.55 -17.59 5.69
C TYR A 299 9.02 -16.98 4.40
N THR A 300 7.95 -17.56 3.84
CA THR A 300 7.40 -17.21 2.51
C THR A 300 6.01 -16.58 2.57
N ASN A 301 5.32 -16.66 3.70
CA ASN A 301 3.96 -16.14 3.87
C ASN A 301 3.98 -14.64 4.13
N VAL A 302 4.53 -13.85 3.20
CA VAL A 302 4.70 -12.40 3.37
C VAL A 302 3.60 -11.68 2.60
N PRO A 303 2.94 -10.66 3.18
CA PRO A 303 1.99 -9.88 2.41
C PRO A 303 2.75 -9.05 1.37
N LYS A 304 2.34 -9.14 0.11
CA LYS A 304 2.82 -8.24 -0.95
C LYS A 304 2.12 -6.88 -0.77
N ILE A 305 2.79 -5.89 -0.18
CA ILE A 305 2.21 -4.55 0.04
C ILE A 305 2.95 -3.52 -0.80
N ASN A 306 2.18 -2.61 -1.38
CA ASN A 306 2.67 -1.59 -2.32
C ASN A 306 3.16 -0.31 -1.63
N HIS A 307 3.17 -0.32 -0.28
CA HIS A 307 3.36 0.87 0.56
C HIS A 307 4.29 0.64 1.77
N VAL A 308 4.77 -0.60 1.97
CA VAL A 308 5.70 -0.91 3.04
C VAL A 308 7.01 -1.31 2.39
N GLU A 309 8.03 -0.48 2.58
CA GLU A 309 9.40 -0.88 2.27
C GLU A 309 9.82 -1.96 3.26
N TYR A 310 9.95 -3.16 2.75
CA TYR A 310 10.49 -4.30 3.48
C TYR A 310 12.01 -4.42 3.33
N GLY A 311 12.70 -3.33 2.99
CA GLY A 311 14.07 -3.30 2.47
C GLY A 311 15.11 -4.14 3.23
N ASP A 312 14.87 -4.42 4.52
CA ASP A 312 15.78 -5.22 5.38
C ASP A 312 15.16 -6.55 5.88
N MET A 313 14.00 -6.94 5.36
CA MET A 313 13.28 -8.16 5.79
C MET A 313 13.33 -9.27 4.77
N PHE A 314 13.35 -8.96 3.48
CA PHE A 314 13.22 -9.96 2.43
C PHE A 314 14.31 -9.81 1.38
N ASP A 315 14.78 -10.94 0.89
CA ASP A 315 15.60 -10.96 -0.31
C ASP A 315 14.78 -10.53 -1.54
N LYS A 316 15.45 -10.35 -2.68
CA LYS A 316 14.79 -10.00 -3.95
C LYS A 316 13.75 -11.03 -4.41
N SER A 317 13.72 -12.22 -3.82
CA SER A 317 12.73 -13.27 -4.10
C SER A 317 11.51 -13.22 -3.18
N GLY A 318 11.45 -12.25 -2.25
CA GLY A 318 10.34 -12.07 -1.32
C GLY A 318 10.39 -13.04 -0.14
N LYS A 319 11.55 -13.62 0.17
CA LYS A 319 11.74 -14.58 1.27
C LYS A 319 12.56 -13.96 2.39
N MET A 320 12.21 -14.29 3.64
CA MET A 320 13.00 -13.89 4.82
C MET A 320 13.78 -15.08 5.33
N ASP A 321 15.09 -14.93 5.39
CA ASP A 321 15.93 -15.89 6.10
C ASP A 321 15.69 -15.76 7.60
N THR A 322 15.28 -16.86 8.23
CA THR A 322 14.94 -16.91 9.65
C THR A 322 15.84 -17.88 10.43
N SER A 323 17.04 -18.19 9.90
CA SER A 323 18.03 -19.03 10.58
C SER A 323 18.50 -18.44 11.92
N GLU A 324 18.56 -17.11 12.01
CA GLU A 324 19.01 -16.40 13.22
C GLU A 324 17.85 -16.06 14.17
N PHE A 325 16.64 -16.53 13.89
CA PHE A 325 15.47 -16.26 14.73
C PHE A 325 15.41 -17.26 15.88
N TYR A 326 14.82 -16.85 16.99
CA TYR A 326 14.40 -17.74 18.05
C TYR A 326 12.96 -18.19 17.84
N ASP A 327 12.66 -19.42 18.20
CA ASP A 327 11.36 -20.06 18.09
C ASP A 327 10.64 -20.09 19.44
N ILE A 328 9.33 -19.86 19.39
CA ILE A 328 8.40 -19.92 20.51
C ILE A 328 7.18 -20.75 20.11
N GLN A 329 6.63 -21.51 21.06
CA GLN A 329 5.48 -22.38 20.84
C GLN A 329 4.29 -21.91 21.68
N GLN A 330 3.09 -21.91 21.10
CA GLN A 330 1.85 -21.76 21.86
C GLN A 330 1.67 -22.94 22.81
N ILE A 331 1.15 -22.66 24.01
CA ILE A 331 1.00 -23.66 25.07
C ILE A 331 -0.03 -24.72 24.69
N ASP A 332 -1.18 -24.31 24.15
CA ASP A 332 -2.32 -25.23 23.97
C ASP A 332 -2.37 -25.92 22.61
N THR A 333 -1.89 -25.26 21.56
CA THR A 333 -2.03 -25.74 20.16
C THR A 333 -0.76 -26.36 19.62
N GLY A 334 0.38 -26.10 20.26
CA GLY A 334 1.68 -26.44 19.72
C GLY A 334 2.10 -25.61 18.50
N LYS A 335 1.33 -24.57 18.11
CA LYS A 335 1.64 -23.70 16.97
C LYS A 335 2.96 -22.96 17.20
N TRP A 336 3.79 -22.89 16.18
CA TRP A 336 5.10 -22.24 16.25
C TRP A 336 5.09 -20.83 15.68
N ALA A 337 5.89 -19.97 16.30
CA ALA A 337 6.28 -18.68 15.75
C ALA A 337 7.79 -18.48 15.95
N SER A 338 8.33 -17.53 15.20
CA SER A 338 9.72 -17.13 15.29
C SER A 338 9.84 -15.63 15.49
N ILE A 339 10.80 -15.24 16.33
CA ILE A 339 11.10 -13.87 16.69
C ILE A 339 12.57 -13.55 16.44
N HIS A 340 12.81 -12.39 15.85
CA HIS A 340 14.12 -11.78 15.73
C HIS A 340 14.10 -10.41 16.37
N ILE A 341 15.13 -10.11 17.16
CA ILE A 341 15.27 -8.86 17.89
C ILE A 341 16.62 -8.27 17.54
N ALA A 342 16.62 -7.15 16.84
CA ALA A 342 17.80 -6.37 16.53
C ALA A 342 17.86 -5.13 17.42
N GLN A 343 18.98 -4.94 18.10
CA GLN A 343 19.26 -3.75 18.88
C GLN A 343 20.12 -2.77 18.08
N SER A 344 19.83 -1.48 18.22
CA SER A 344 20.61 -0.38 17.64
C SER A 344 20.74 0.73 18.67
N THR A 345 21.60 1.74 18.45
CA THR A 345 21.70 2.89 19.35
C THR A 345 20.38 3.63 19.55
N ASN A 346 19.46 3.54 18.57
CA ASN A 346 18.20 4.30 18.55
C ASN A 346 17.00 3.48 19.03
N GLY A 347 17.23 2.27 19.56
CA GLY A 347 16.18 1.39 20.09
C GLY A 347 16.21 -0.02 19.49
N THR A 348 15.08 -0.71 19.56
CA THR A 348 14.93 -2.13 19.23
C THR A 348 13.99 -2.32 18.03
N ALA A 349 14.42 -3.09 17.04
CA ALA A 349 13.54 -3.60 15.98
C ALA A 349 13.21 -5.07 16.23
N ALA A 350 11.92 -5.40 16.29
CA ALA A 350 11.46 -6.78 16.48
C ALA A 350 10.64 -7.25 15.27
N LYS A 351 10.87 -8.49 14.86
CA LYS A 351 10.15 -9.18 13.80
C LYS A 351 9.57 -10.47 14.37
N PHE A 352 8.28 -10.69 14.23
CA PHE A 352 7.57 -11.88 14.68
C PHE A 352 6.83 -12.50 13.50
N CYS A 353 6.94 -13.81 13.31
CA CYS A 353 6.30 -14.54 12.21
C CYS A 353 5.73 -15.87 12.69
N VAL A 354 4.51 -16.18 12.28
CA VAL A 354 3.76 -17.36 12.73
C VAL A 354 3.70 -18.37 11.60
N TRP A 355 4.02 -19.63 11.91
CA TRP A 355 4.10 -20.67 10.90
C TRP A 355 2.79 -21.46 10.77
N ASP A 356 2.49 -21.88 9.54
CA ASP A 356 1.42 -22.83 9.18
C ASP A 356 2.06 -24.21 9.00
N LEU A 357 2.54 -24.81 10.09
CA LEU A 357 3.22 -26.13 10.07
C LEU A 357 2.26 -27.28 10.30
#